data_AF-A0A2G2LIT9-F1
#
_entry.id   AF-A0A2G2LIT9-F1
#
_cell.length_a   1.000
_cell.length_b   1.000
_cell.length_c   1.000
_cell.angle_alpha   90.00
_cell.angle_beta   90.00
_cell.angle_gamma   90.00
#
_symmetry.space_group_name_H-M   'P 1'
#
loop_
_entity.id
_entity.type
_entity.pdbx_description
1 polymer ?
#
loop_
_entity_poly.entity_id
_entity_poly.type
_entity_poly.pdbx_seq_one_letter_code
_entity_poly.pdbx_strand_id
1 'polypeptide(L)'
;MRHIMTKSLPNIGISSLLCVLISIFSYSNVALSFENPDTQQAEEPEKGPHRGRLLKDDNFALELAIFETGVPPEFRVWITDEGQPVKPSDVSLNITLTRLGGVEDNIKFKPQGDFLRGDTVIYEPHSFVVTVTADYQGKSHRWQYDNFEGRTLIEAEVAKALEIGTSIAGSATLKESIAVFGKLNTHPEYRRDISARFAGTVKSVDVALGQRVNKGQSLLTIISNETLKAYTLFAPIDGVVVSRQANPGEQTHARVLLSISNNTALVAELAVFAADRHRVSLGQTVRLSAKGSKQPVIAVIKQIDHRLQPNQSVIVRAELSNNKAQQAGQFVAGSFVKAEIEVAEHPVSLAVKRSGLQAFRDFTVVFVKIGNQYEVRMLDLGREAGEWVEVLGGLKSGAEYVSENSYIIKADIEKSGASHDH
;
A
#
# COMPACT_ATOMS: atom_id res chain seq x y z
N MET A 1 54.57 4.00 69.88
CA MET A 1 55.76 3.48 69.16
C MET A 1 55.87 4.30 67.87
N ARG A 2 56.92 5.11 67.59
CA ARG A 2 58.35 4.76 67.38
C ARG A 2 58.48 3.59 66.39
N HIS A 3 59.22 3.66 65.27
CA HIS A 3 60.21 4.66 64.84
C HIS A 3 60.64 4.38 63.36
N ILE A 4 61.22 5.38 62.65
CA ILE A 4 62.39 5.24 61.71
C ILE A 4 62.15 4.45 60.39
N MET A 5 62.65 4.79 59.18
CA MET A 5 63.46 5.91 58.60
C MET A 5 63.11 5.98 57.07
N THR A 6 63.71 6.76 56.14
CA THR A 6 64.96 7.56 56.11
C THR A 6 64.73 8.94 55.41
N LYS A 7 65.68 9.42 54.59
CA LYS A 7 65.58 10.56 53.66
C LYS A 7 66.32 10.20 52.35
N SER A 8 65.93 10.79 51.21
CA SER A 8 66.88 11.31 50.21
C SER A 8 66.22 12.31 49.25
N LEU A 9 66.93 13.40 48.97
CA LEU A 9 66.71 14.49 48.00
C LEU A 9 68.15 14.87 47.51
N PRO A 10 68.39 15.57 46.37
CA PRO A 10 67.46 16.45 45.64
C PRO A 10 67.53 16.48 44.08
N ASN A 11 66.56 17.19 43.48
CA ASN A 11 66.63 18.11 42.30
C ASN A 11 67.13 17.72 40.89
N ILE A 12 66.54 18.48 39.94
CA ILE A 12 66.79 18.65 38.49
C ILE A 12 66.06 17.61 37.61
N GLY A 13 65.15 17.98 36.68
CA GLY A 13 64.60 19.29 36.32
C GLY A 13 63.68 19.18 35.09
N ILE A 14 63.40 20.32 34.44
CA ILE A 14 62.71 20.47 33.13
C ILE A 14 61.17 20.42 33.18
N SER A 15 60.60 21.57 32.81
CA SER A 15 59.18 21.81 32.53
C SER A 15 58.77 21.27 31.15
N SER A 16 57.59 20.66 31.04
CA SER A 16 56.75 20.88 29.84
C SER A 16 55.27 20.83 30.19
N LEU A 17 54.52 21.75 29.59
CA LEU A 17 53.08 21.94 29.78
C LEU A 17 52.35 21.21 28.64
N LEU A 18 51.64 20.13 28.94
CA LEU A 18 50.96 19.34 27.92
C LEU A 18 49.61 19.97 27.52
N CYS A 19 49.65 20.91 26.58
CA CYS A 19 48.44 21.39 25.90
C CYS A 19 47.87 20.29 24.99
N VAL A 20 46.63 19.85 25.27
CA VAL A 20 45.88 18.97 24.37
C VAL A 20 45.32 19.80 23.22
N LEU A 21 45.93 19.66 22.05
CA LEU A 21 45.44 20.23 20.79
C LEU A 21 44.21 19.45 20.31
N ILE A 22 43.08 20.15 20.19
CA ILE A 22 41.87 19.64 19.54
C ILE A 22 42.07 19.80 18.02
N SER A 23 42.32 18.70 17.33
CA SER A 23 42.41 18.68 15.87
C SER A 23 41.03 18.89 15.24
N ILE A 24 40.80 20.10 14.71
CA ILE A 24 39.64 20.41 13.87
C ILE A 24 39.83 19.69 12.53
N PHE A 25 39.04 18.64 12.29
CA PHE A 25 38.94 18.02 10.96
C PHE A 25 38.07 18.92 10.07
N SER A 26 38.73 19.75 9.26
CA SER A 26 38.09 20.48 8.17
C SER A 26 37.62 19.51 7.10
N TYR A 27 36.34 19.12 7.14
CA TYR A 27 35.70 18.49 5.98
C TYR A 27 35.49 19.55 4.90
N SER A 28 36.34 19.53 3.89
CA SER A 28 36.16 20.30 2.67
C SER A 28 34.88 19.83 1.97
N ASN A 29 33.80 20.62 2.07
CA ASN A 29 32.64 20.46 1.21
C ASN A 29 33.05 20.75 -0.24
N VAL A 30 33.39 19.71 -1.00
CA VAL A 30 33.43 19.80 -2.46
C VAL A 30 31.98 19.91 -2.92
N ALA A 31 31.51 21.15 -3.09
CA ALA A 31 30.27 21.42 -3.77
C ALA A 31 30.42 20.97 -5.23
N LEU A 32 29.84 19.82 -5.57
CA LEU A 32 29.58 19.46 -6.97
C LEU A 32 28.47 20.36 -7.49
N SER A 33 28.86 21.55 -7.94
CA SER A 33 28.02 22.41 -8.76
C SER A 33 27.79 21.72 -10.10
N PHE A 34 26.67 21.01 -10.21
CA PHE A 34 26.09 20.73 -11.52
C PHE A 34 25.64 22.06 -12.11
N GLU A 35 26.32 22.52 -13.15
CA GLU A 35 25.80 23.58 -14.01
C GLU A 35 24.53 23.04 -14.68
N ASN A 36 23.37 23.58 -14.29
CA ASN A 36 22.17 23.44 -15.09
C ASN A 36 22.44 24.13 -16.44
N PRO A 37 22.31 23.45 -17.59
CA PRO A 37 22.22 24.14 -18.86
C PRO A 37 20.95 25.00 -18.85
N ASP A 38 21.13 26.29 -19.13
CA ASP A 38 20.12 27.35 -19.29
C ASP A 38 18.69 26.98 -18.88
N THR A 39 18.37 27.21 -17.61
CA THR A 39 16.97 27.31 -17.19
C THR A 39 16.41 28.61 -17.78
N GLN A 40 15.96 28.54 -19.05
CA GLN A 40 15.14 29.58 -19.65
C GLN A 40 13.92 29.76 -18.75
N GLN A 41 13.88 30.87 -17.99
CA GLN A 41 12.63 31.30 -17.39
C GLN A 41 11.68 31.57 -18.54
N ALA A 42 10.64 30.74 -18.66
CA ALA A 42 9.56 31.01 -19.58
C ALA A 42 8.99 32.38 -19.22
N GLU A 43 9.03 33.33 -20.15
CA GLU A 43 8.44 34.64 -19.93
C GLU A 43 6.97 34.44 -19.56
N GLU A 44 6.53 35.08 -18.47
CA GLU A 44 5.12 35.08 -18.12
C GLU A 44 4.30 35.58 -19.31
N PRO A 45 3.21 34.91 -19.69
CA PRO A 45 2.40 35.36 -20.79
C PRO A 45 1.81 36.74 -20.50
N GLU A 46 1.96 37.65 -21.45
CA GLU A 46 1.33 38.98 -21.37
C GLU A 46 -0.18 38.80 -21.12
N LYS A 47 -0.71 39.54 -20.14
CA LYS A 47 -2.13 39.48 -19.74
C LYS A 47 -2.85 40.73 -20.21
N GLY A 48 -4.05 40.55 -20.77
CA GLY A 48 -4.89 41.67 -21.21
C GLY A 48 -5.73 42.28 -20.07
N PRO A 49 -6.59 43.27 -20.39
CA PRO A 49 -7.46 43.95 -19.41
C PRO A 49 -8.40 43.02 -18.62
N HIS A 50 -8.78 41.86 -19.17
CA HIS A 50 -9.64 40.87 -18.54
C HIS A 50 -8.85 39.76 -17.80
N ARG A 51 -7.52 39.93 -17.67
CA ARG A 51 -6.56 38.99 -17.06
C ARG A 51 -6.38 37.67 -17.82
N GLY A 52 -6.86 37.60 -19.06
CA GLY A 52 -6.60 36.48 -19.98
C GLY A 52 -5.22 36.58 -20.64
N ARG A 53 -4.75 35.47 -21.22
CA ARG A 53 -3.52 35.42 -22.02
C ARG A 53 -3.72 36.22 -23.31
N LEU A 54 -2.87 37.20 -23.55
CA LEU A 54 -2.90 38.07 -24.72
C LEU A 54 -2.04 37.47 -25.84
N LEU A 55 -2.65 37.28 -27.00
CA LEU A 55 -2.04 36.77 -28.23
C LEU A 55 -2.05 37.89 -29.25
N LYS A 56 -0.91 38.19 -29.89
CA LYS A 56 -0.77 39.30 -30.85
C LYS A 56 -0.24 38.81 -32.19
N ASP A 57 -0.72 39.39 -33.27
CA ASP A 57 -0.23 39.20 -34.63
C ASP A 57 -0.40 40.53 -35.40
N ASP A 58 0.71 41.23 -35.62
CA ASP A 58 0.76 42.65 -35.99
C ASP A 58 -0.16 43.53 -35.11
N ASN A 59 -1.17 44.15 -35.72
CA ASN A 59 -2.14 45.04 -35.07
C ASN A 59 -3.32 44.28 -34.44
N PHE A 60 -3.51 43.01 -34.80
CA PHE A 60 -4.63 42.17 -34.36
C PHE A 60 -4.24 41.42 -33.08
N ALA A 61 -5.07 41.52 -32.04
CA ALA A 61 -4.81 40.89 -30.77
C ALA A 61 -6.08 40.22 -30.19
N LEU A 62 -5.85 39.13 -29.47
CA LEU A 62 -6.86 38.26 -28.91
C LEU A 62 -6.50 37.99 -27.44
N GLU A 63 -7.38 38.38 -26.52
CA GLU A 63 -7.27 38.02 -25.10
C GLU A 63 -8.14 36.80 -24.81
N LEU A 64 -7.52 35.69 -24.38
CA LEU A 64 -8.17 34.44 -24.05
C LEU A 64 -8.14 34.18 -22.53
N ALA A 65 -9.32 34.08 -21.91
CA ALA A 65 -9.45 33.71 -20.51
C ALA A 65 -10.33 32.47 -20.34
N ILE A 66 -10.00 31.62 -19.37
CA ILE A 66 -10.94 30.63 -18.82
C ILE A 66 -11.75 31.32 -17.73
N PHE A 67 -13.07 31.20 -17.79
CA PHE A 67 -13.99 31.84 -16.84
C PHE A 67 -14.84 30.78 -16.14
N GLU A 68 -14.82 30.81 -14.80
CA GLU A 68 -15.41 29.76 -13.95
C GLU A 68 -16.33 30.32 -12.85
N THR A 69 -16.41 31.65 -12.70
CA THR A 69 -17.14 32.29 -11.61
C THR A 69 -18.66 32.21 -11.85
N GLY A 70 -19.31 31.23 -11.23
CA GLY A 70 -20.77 31.05 -11.29
C GLY A 70 -21.28 30.35 -12.54
N VAL A 71 -20.38 29.77 -13.36
CA VAL A 71 -20.69 28.93 -14.52
C VAL A 71 -19.65 27.80 -14.62
N PRO A 72 -19.94 26.66 -15.28
CA PRO A 72 -18.90 25.68 -15.61
C PRO A 72 -17.76 26.34 -16.41
N PRO A 73 -16.51 25.87 -16.27
CA PRO A 73 -15.35 26.46 -16.94
C PRO A 73 -15.54 26.59 -18.46
N GLU A 74 -15.42 27.81 -18.97
CA GLU A 74 -15.61 28.13 -20.39
C GLU A 74 -14.56 29.13 -20.87
N PHE A 75 -14.18 29.08 -22.15
CA PHE A 75 -13.37 30.16 -22.72
C PHE A 75 -14.20 31.41 -23.03
N ARG A 76 -13.61 32.57 -22.75
CA ARG A 76 -14.06 33.88 -23.21
C ARG A 76 -12.93 34.59 -23.93
N VAL A 77 -13.29 35.25 -25.02
CA VAL A 77 -12.33 35.87 -25.94
C VAL A 77 -12.73 37.28 -26.29
N TRP A 78 -11.86 38.23 -25.99
CA TRP A 78 -11.96 39.62 -26.44
C TRP A 78 -10.95 39.86 -27.56
N ILE A 79 -11.31 40.72 -28.50
CA ILE A 79 -10.51 40.93 -29.73
C ILE A 79 -10.33 42.43 -29.95
N THR A 80 -9.12 42.83 -30.28
CA THR A 80 -8.78 44.19 -30.67
C THR A 80 -8.01 44.22 -31.98
N ASP A 81 -8.20 45.30 -32.74
CA ASP A 81 -7.43 45.64 -33.94
C ASP A 81 -6.99 47.10 -33.80
N GLU A 82 -5.70 47.38 -33.96
CA GLU A 82 -5.08 48.69 -33.65
C GLU A 82 -5.40 49.19 -32.21
N GLY A 83 -5.59 48.25 -31.28
CA GLY A 83 -5.99 48.52 -29.90
C GLY A 83 -7.46 48.92 -29.70
N GLN A 84 -8.28 48.94 -30.75
CA GLN A 84 -9.72 49.19 -30.66
C GLN A 84 -10.51 47.88 -30.60
N PRO A 85 -11.59 47.77 -29.80
CA PRO A 85 -12.42 46.56 -29.74
C PRO A 85 -13.05 46.19 -31.09
N VAL A 86 -12.85 44.96 -31.52
CA VAL A 86 -13.49 44.35 -32.70
C VAL A 86 -14.81 43.72 -32.27
N LYS A 87 -15.85 43.82 -33.11
CA LYS A 87 -17.13 43.15 -32.83
C LYS A 87 -16.96 41.63 -32.88
N PRO A 88 -17.39 40.88 -31.86
CA PRO A 88 -17.31 39.42 -31.85
C PRO A 88 -17.98 38.73 -33.05
N SER A 89 -18.98 39.35 -33.68
CA SER A 89 -19.64 38.83 -34.89
C SER A 89 -18.78 38.83 -36.15
N ASP A 90 -17.71 39.62 -36.17
CA ASP A 90 -16.96 39.94 -37.39
C ASP A 90 -15.70 39.06 -37.51
N VAL A 91 -15.46 38.17 -36.53
CA VAL A 91 -14.33 37.24 -36.46
C VAL A 91 -14.83 35.80 -36.43
N SER A 92 -14.28 34.95 -37.30
CA SER A 92 -14.45 33.51 -37.23
C SER A 92 -13.33 32.92 -36.36
N LEU A 93 -13.68 32.37 -35.19
CA LEU A 93 -12.71 31.82 -34.23
C LEU A 93 -12.95 30.32 -34.00
N ASN A 94 -11.85 29.56 -34.03
CA ASN A 94 -11.80 28.17 -33.56
C ASN A 94 -10.59 28.00 -32.63
N ILE A 95 -10.79 27.27 -31.53
CA ILE A 95 -9.70 26.84 -30.64
C ILE A 95 -9.70 25.33 -30.55
N THR A 96 -8.54 24.72 -30.79
CA THR A 96 -8.32 23.28 -30.63
C THR A 96 -7.42 23.07 -29.41
N LEU A 97 -7.87 22.25 -28.45
CA LEU A 97 -7.09 21.83 -27.30
C LEU A 97 -6.58 20.41 -27.51
N THR A 98 -5.26 20.23 -27.65
CA THR A 98 -4.66 18.90 -27.73
C THR A 98 -4.19 18.47 -26.34
N ARG A 99 -4.92 17.54 -25.71
CA ARG A 99 -4.62 16.96 -24.39
C ARG A 99 -3.61 15.82 -24.48
N LEU A 100 -3.07 15.40 -23.33
CA LEU A 100 -2.13 14.28 -23.24
C LEU A 100 -2.72 13.00 -23.87
N GLY A 101 -1.93 12.34 -24.73
CA GLY A 101 -2.39 11.19 -25.52
C GLY A 101 -3.07 11.54 -26.85
N GLY A 102 -3.05 12.81 -27.27
CA GLY A 102 -3.54 13.23 -28.60
C GLY A 102 -5.06 13.32 -28.73
N VAL A 103 -5.76 13.54 -27.61
CA VAL A 103 -7.20 13.81 -27.63
C VAL A 103 -7.41 15.30 -27.94
N GLU A 104 -8.20 15.61 -28.97
CA GLU A 104 -8.48 16.98 -29.40
C GLU A 104 -9.91 17.42 -29.10
N ASP A 105 -10.05 18.48 -28.30
CA ASP A 105 -11.32 19.18 -28.09
C ASP A 105 -11.37 20.39 -29.03
N ASN A 106 -12.36 20.45 -29.94
CA ASN A 106 -12.53 21.56 -30.89
C ASN A 106 -13.68 22.47 -30.43
N ILE A 107 -13.33 23.70 -30.07
CA ILE A 107 -14.20 24.64 -29.37
C ILE A 107 -14.66 25.73 -30.34
N LYS A 108 -15.98 25.87 -30.45
CA LYS A 108 -16.60 26.89 -31.31
C LYS A 108 -17.08 28.04 -30.45
N PHE A 109 -17.14 29.21 -31.07
CA PHE A 109 -17.45 30.44 -30.36
C PHE A 109 -18.75 31.08 -30.86
N LYS A 110 -19.45 31.76 -29.96
CA LYS A 110 -20.65 32.55 -30.25
C LYS A 110 -20.51 33.96 -29.67
N PRO A 111 -20.88 35.01 -30.42
CA PRO A 111 -20.93 36.38 -29.88
C PRO A 111 -21.83 36.49 -28.65
N GLN A 112 -21.32 37.08 -27.58
CA GLN A 112 -22.08 37.42 -26.38
C GLN A 112 -21.59 38.75 -25.81
N GLY A 113 -22.31 39.84 -26.13
CA GLY A 113 -21.90 41.19 -25.73
C GLY A 113 -20.64 41.63 -26.47
N ASP A 114 -19.58 41.92 -25.71
CA ASP A 114 -18.27 42.37 -26.15
C ASP A 114 -17.24 41.23 -26.37
N PHE A 115 -17.62 39.98 -26.07
CA PHE A 115 -16.74 38.81 -26.22
C PHE A 115 -17.33 37.68 -27.07
N LEU A 116 -16.45 36.80 -27.52
CA LEU A 116 -16.75 35.48 -28.06
C LEU A 116 -16.76 34.46 -26.91
N ARG A 117 -17.87 33.74 -26.73
CA ARG A 117 -18.04 32.69 -25.71
C ARG A 117 -17.90 31.30 -26.31
N GLY A 118 -17.07 30.45 -25.71
CA GLY A 118 -16.92 29.05 -26.11
C GLY A 118 -18.17 28.22 -25.82
N ASP A 119 -18.45 27.21 -26.65
CA ASP A 119 -19.62 26.33 -26.53
C ASP A 119 -19.37 25.03 -25.74
N THR A 120 -18.14 24.83 -25.26
CA THR A 120 -17.64 23.59 -24.65
C THR A 120 -17.11 23.85 -23.23
N VAL A 121 -17.40 22.94 -22.30
CA VAL A 121 -16.91 23.00 -20.91
C VAL A 121 -15.48 22.48 -20.82
N ILE A 122 -14.59 23.23 -20.17
CA ILE A 122 -13.15 22.95 -20.09
C ILE A 122 -12.84 22.18 -18.79
N TYR A 123 -13.00 20.87 -18.84
CA TYR A 123 -12.71 20.02 -17.68
C TYR A 123 -11.22 20.04 -17.29
N GLU A 124 -10.97 20.04 -15.98
CA GLU A 124 -9.65 19.91 -15.36
C GLU A 124 -8.98 18.56 -15.65
N PRO A 125 -7.63 18.48 -15.56
CA PRO A 125 -6.72 19.61 -15.47
C PRO A 125 -6.74 20.42 -16.78
N HIS A 126 -6.41 21.71 -16.71
CA HIS A 126 -6.28 22.56 -17.90
C HIS A 126 -4.95 22.31 -18.64
N SER A 127 -4.68 21.04 -18.92
CA SER A 127 -3.41 20.55 -19.42
C SER A 127 -3.49 20.19 -20.91
N PHE A 128 -3.12 21.15 -21.76
CA PHE A 128 -3.30 21.07 -23.20
C PHE A 128 -2.30 21.95 -23.96
N VAL A 129 -2.03 21.57 -25.20
CA VAL A 129 -1.50 22.50 -26.22
C VAL A 129 -2.71 23.25 -26.77
N VAL A 130 -2.69 24.58 -26.70
CA VAL A 130 -3.74 25.43 -27.28
C VAL A 130 -3.32 25.80 -28.68
N THR A 131 -4.15 25.48 -29.67
CA THR A 131 -4.07 26.06 -31.03
C THR A 131 -5.24 27.01 -31.22
N VAL A 132 -4.94 28.28 -31.51
CA VAL A 132 -5.93 29.32 -31.77
C VAL A 132 -5.84 29.70 -33.25
N THR A 133 -6.97 29.69 -33.96
CA THR A 133 -7.08 30.15 -35.35
C THR A 133 -8.24 31.14 -35.47
N ALA A 134 -7.97 32.34 -35.95
CA ALA A 134 -8.95 33.41 -36.09
C ALA A 134 -8.88 34.03 -37.49
N ASP A 135 -10.02 34.14 -38.18
CA ASP A 135 -10.14 34.84 -39.45
C ASP A 135 -10.85 36.18 -39.26
N TYR A 136 -10.20 37.28 -39.65
CA TYR A 136 -10.72 38.64 -39.56
C TYR A 136 -10.36 39.45 -40.82
N GLN A 137 -11.32 40.16 -41.39
CA GLN A 137 -11.17 40.95 -42.63
C GLN A 137 -10.50 40.20 -43.81
N GLY A 138 -10.59 38.85 -43.85
CA GLY A 138 -9.94 38.02 -44.88
C GLY A 138 -8.45 37.73 -44.64
N LYS A 139 -7.90 38.10 -43.48
CA LYS A 139 -6.63 37.60 -42.96
C LYS A 139 -6.87 36.46 -41.97
N SER A 140 -6.00 35.45 -41.99
CA SER A 140 -6.01 34.34 -41.04
C SER A 140 -4.85 34.47 -40.07
N HIS A 141 -5.15 34.47 -38.79
CA HIS A 141 -4.21 34.56 -37.68
C HIS A 141 -4.11 33.22 -36.96
N ARG A 142 -2.90 32.80 -36.56
CA ARG A 142 -2.69 31.52 -35.87
C ARG A 142 -1.67 31.65 -34.75
N TRP A 143 -2.05 31.20 -33.56
CA TRP A 143 -1.16 31.07 -32.42
C TRP A 143 -1.17 29.63 -31.89
N GLN A 144 -0.07 29.22 -31.29
CA GLN A 144 0.04 27.96 -30.58
C GLN A 144 0.90 28.15 -29.34
N TYR A 145 0.45 27.61 -28.20
CA TYR A 145 1.20 27.67 -26.96
C TYR A 145 0.85 26.50 -26.04
N ASP A 146 1.73 26.22 -25.08
CA ASP A 146 1.55 25.19 -24.07
C ASP A 146 0.89 25.74 -22.80
N ASN A 147 -0.02 24.97 -22.22
CA ASN A 147 -0.61 25.23 -20.92
C ASN A 147 -0.70 23.90 -20.16
N PHE A 148 0.31 23.57 -19.36
CA PHE A 148 0.46 22.26 -18.73
C PHE A 148 0.25 22.32 -17.22
N GLU A 149 -0.99 22.53 -16.82
CA GLU A 149 -1.37 22.39 -15.42
C GLU A 149 -1.39 20.92 -14.98
N GLY A 150 -0.87 20.59 -13.80
CA GLY A 150 -1.01 19.23 -13.25
C GLY A 150 -0.25 18.16 -14.04
N ARG A 151 0.75 18.54 -14.85
CA ARG A 151 1.58 17.64 -15.67
C ARG A 151 3.07 17.84 -15.36
N THR A 152 3.84 16.76 -15.38
CA THR A 152 5.31 16.79 -15.38
C THR A 152 5.89 15.78 -16.38
N LEU A 153 7.18 15.92 -16.70
CA LEU A 153 7.99 14.96 -17.47
C LEU A 153 9.08 14.40 -16.56
N ILE A 154 9.12 13.07 -16.41
CA ILE A 154 10.18 12.36 -15.68
C ILE A 154 10.70 11.23 -16.57
N GLU A 155 11.96 11.36 -16.98
CA GLU A 155 12.64 10.38 -17.83
C GLU A 155 12.65 8.97 -17.20
N ALA A 156 12.53 7.95 -18.04
CA ALA A 156 12.30 6.57 -17.60
C ALA A 156 13.36 6.03 -16.63
N GLU A 157 14.64 6.35 -16.84
CA GLU A 157 15.71 5.94 -15.91
C GLU A 157 15.68 6.71 -14.59
N VAL A 158 15.19 7.95 -14.57
CA VAL A 158 14.96 8.71 -13.33
C VAL A 158 13.77 8.13 -12.57
N ALA A 159 12.65 7.88 -13.25
CA ALA A 159 11.47 7.25 -12.65
C ALA A 159 11.80 5.88 -12.03
N LYS A 160 12.64 5.09 -12.71
CA LYS A 160 13.15 3.79 -12.23
C LYS A 160 14.10 3.93 -11.02
N ALA A 161 15.01 4.92 -11.03
CA ALA A 161 15.89 5.20 -9.89
C ALA A 161 15.13 5.71 -8.66
N LEU A 162 13.97 6.33 -8.87
CA LEU A 162 13.03 6.79 -7.85
C LEU A 162 11.98 5.72 -7.48
N GLU A 163 12.11 4.49 -7.98
CA GLU A 163 11.20 3.37 -7.72
C GLU A 163 9.71 3.70 -8.00
N ILE A 164 9.43 4.48 -9.04
CA ILE A 164 8.06 4.87 -9.42
C ILE A 164 7.39 3.70 -10.14
N GLY A 165 6.63 2.90 -9.40
CA GLY A 165 5.89 1.75 -9.92
C GLY A 165 4.53 2.12 -10.50
N THR A 166 4.18 1.55 -11.66
CA THR A 166 2.90 1.78 -12.35
C THR A 166 2.02 0.53 -12.36
N SER A 167 0.72 0.74 -12.58
CA SER A 167 -0.27 -0.31 -12.79
C SER A 167 -1.23 0.12 -13.90
N ILE A 168 -1.90 -0.84 -14.53
CA ILE A 168 -2.97 -0.58 -15.50
C ILE A 168 -4.31 -0.55 -14.75
N ALA A 169 -5.11 0.50 -14.93
CA ALA A 169 -6.46 0.59 -14.39
C ALA A 169 -7.40 -0.32 -15.19
N GLY A 170 -8.18 -1.16 -14.49
CA GLY A 170 -9.06 -2.14 -15.12
C GLY A 170 -9.98 -2.80 -14.11
N SER A 171 -10.63 -3.90 -14.50
CA SER A 171 -11.53 -4.64 -13.62
C SER A 171 -10.79 -5.31 -12.46
N ALA A 172 -11.40 -5.28 -11.28
CA ALA A 172 -10.87 -5.91 -10.07
C ALA A 172 -12.00 -6.50 -9.21
N THR A 173 -11.65 -7.43 -8.32
CA THR A 173 -12.56 -7.90 -7.27
C THR A 173 -12.13 -7.29 -5.94
N LEU A 174 -12.91 -6.31 -5.47
CA LEU A 174 -12.75 -5.72 -4.16
C LEU A 174 -13.15 -6.74 -3.09
N LYS A 175 -12.18 -7.18 -2.29
CA LYS A 175 -12.35 -8.17 -1.23
C LYS A 175 -12.53 -7.47 0.11
N GLU A 176 -13.76 -7.41 0.60
CA GLU A 176 -14.04 -6.86 1.92
C GLU A 176 -13.62 -7.86 3.01
N SER A 177 -12.92 -7.39 4.04
CA SER A 177 -12.42 -8.24 5.12
C SER A 177 -12.59 -7.61 6.49
N ILE A 178 -12.93 -8.43 7.49
CA ILE A 178 -12.97 -8.02 8.89
C ILE A 178 -11.69 -8.43 9.61
N ALA A 179 -11.09 -7.51 10.36
CA ALA A 179 -9.92 -7.77 11.18
C ALA A 179 -10.33 -8.34 12.54
N VAL A 180 -9.90 -9.56 12.85
CA VAL A 180 -10.18 -10.24 14.13
C VAL A 180 -8.90 -10.79 14.74
N PHE A 181 -8.96 -11.13 16.02
CA PHE A 181 -7.82 -11.67 16.77
C PHE A 181 -8.16 -13.03 17.35
N GLY A 182 -7.14 -13.87 17.52
CA GLY A 182 -7.33 -15.22 17.99
C GLY A 182 -6.04 -15.92 18.39
N LYS A 183 -6.17 -17.23 18.59
CA LYS A 183 -5.09 -18.11 19.04
C LYS A 183 -5.03 -19.37 18.18
N LEU A 184 -3.83 -19.81 17.84
CA LEU A 184 -3.61 -21.11 17.21
C LEU A 184 -3.68 -22.23 18.25
N ASN A 185 -4.41 -23.29 17.96
CA ASN A 185 -4.45 -24.52 18.72
C ASN A 185 -4.08 -25.72 17.81
N THR A 186 -3.63 -26.81 18.41
CA THR A 186 -3.51 -28.10 17.71
C THR A 186 -4.90 -28.55 17.24
N HIS A 187 -5.00 -29.00 16.00
CA HIS A 187 -6.24 -29.58 15.49
C HIS A 187 -6.63 -30.82 16.32
N PRO A 188 -7.85 -30.93 16.88
CA PRO A 188 -8.22 -32.01 17.81
C PRO A 188 -7.97 -33.41 17.23
N GLU A 189 -8.29 -33.62 15.95
CA GLU A 189 -8.07 -34.91 15.28
C GLU A 189 -6.60 -35.32 15.13
N TYR A 190 -5.65 -34.39 15.29
CA TYR A 190 -4.21 -34.64 15.19
C TYR A 190 -3.53 -34.78 16.57
N ARG A 191 -4.29 -34.77 17.66
CA ARG A 191 -3.83 -35.15 19.00
C ARG A 191 -4.35 -36.54 19.39
N ARG A 192 -3.49 -37.37 19.97
CA ARG A 192 -3.88 -38.67 20.56
C ARG A 192 -3.29 -38.79 21.96
N ASP A 193 -4.17 -38.85 22.93
CA ASP A 193 -3.84 -39.22 24.30
C ASP A 193 -3.88 -40.76 24.41
N ILE A 194 -2.88 -41.35 25.05
CA ILE A 194 -2.65 -42.80 25.07
C ILE A 194 -2.75 -43.31 26.50
N SER A 195 -3.66 -44.24 26.72
CA SER A 195 -3.90 -44.93 27.98
C SER A 195 -3.68 -46.44 27.84
N ALA A 196 -3.54 -47.13 28.97
CA ALA A 196 -3.47 -48.58 29.01
C ALA A 196 -4.85 -49.21 28.74
N ARG A 197 -4.93 -50.16 27.81
CA ARG A 197 -6.18 -50.93 27.56
C ARG A 197 -6.56 -51.80 28.76
N PHE A 198 -5.57 -52.36 29.45
CA PHE A 198 -5.73 -53.17 30.65
C PHE A 198 -4.88 -52.58 31.77
N ALA A 199 -5.39 -52.57 33.01
CA ALA A 199 -4.62 -52.10 34.16
C ALA A 199 -3.33 -52.92 34.33
N GLY A 200 -2.25 -52.28 34.75
CA GLY A 200 -0.92 -52.89 34.75
C GLY A 200 0.20 -52.01 35.30
N THR A 201 1.36 -52.62 35.50
CA THR A 201 2.62 -51.94 35.84
C THR A 201 3.38 -51.56 34.57
N VAL A 202 3.90 -50.34 34.48
CA VAL A 202 4.78 -49.91 33.39
C VAL A 202 6.14 -50.59 33.53
N LYS A 203 6.54 -51.41 32.54
CA LYS A 203 7.82 -52.13 32.50
C LYS A 203 8.94 -51.28 31.89
N SER A 204 8.67 -50.65 30.75
CA SER A 204 9.60 -49.76 30.06
C SER A 204 8.85 -48.57 29.47
N VAL A 205 9.57 -47.47 29.27
CA VAL A 205 9.11 -46.32 28.50
C VAL A 205 10.20 -46.01 27.48
N ASP A 206 9.88 -46.24 26.22
CA ASP A 206 10.84 -46.27 25.12
C ASP A 206 10.96 -44.90 24.41
N VAL A 207 10.19 -43.90 24.88
CA VAL A 207 10.13 -42.55 24.32
C VAL A 207 10.22 -41.42 25.36
N ALA A 208 10.83 -40.31 24.96
CA ALA A 208 11.00 -39.09 25.75
C ALA A 208 10.02 -37.98 25.35
N LEU A 209 9.83 -36.99 26.24
CA LEU A 209 9.11 -35.76 25.91
C LEU A 209 9.86 -34.99 24.80
N GLY A 210 9.12 -34.47 23.81
CA GLY A 210 9.69 -33.78 22.65
C GLY A 210 10.24 -34.72 21.56
N GLN A 211 10.28 -36.04 21.79
CA GLN A 211 10.70 -37.00 20.78
C GLN A 211 9.68 -37.11 19.64
N ARG A 212 10.17 -37.12 18.39
CA ARG A 212 9.37 -37.46 17.21
C ARG A 212 9.15 -38.97 17.13
N VAL A 213 7.92 -39.38 16.86
CA VAL A 213 7.53 -40.79 16.74
C VAL A 213 6.76 -41.02 15.44
N ASN A 214 6.95 -42.19 14.84
CA ASN A 214 6.21 -42.62 13.66
C ASN A 214 5.08 -43.58 14.08
N LYS A 215 4.00 -43.63 13.31
CA LYS A 215 2.88 -44.57 13.52
C LYS A 215 3.40 -46.01 13.54
N GLY A 216 2.99 -46.77 14.55
CA GLY A 216 3.46 -48.15 14.79
C GLY A 216 4.76 -48.27 15.59
N GLN A 217 5.44 -47.18 15.96
CA GLN A 217 6.61 -47.22 16.83
C GLN A 217 6.24 -47.63 18.27
N SER A 218 7.07 -48.44 18.94
CA SER A 218 6.92 -48.76 20.37
C SER A 218 7.03 -47.51 21.24
N LEU A 219 6.16 -47.40 22.25
CA LEU A 219 6.13 -46.25 23.17
C LEU A 219 6.42 -46.66 24.61
N LEU A 220 5.73 -47.68 25.10
CA LEU A 220 5.92 -48.24 26.44
C LEU A 220 5.38 -49.67 26.50
N THR A 221 6.01 -50.50 27.33
CA THR A 221 5.59 -51.87 27.61
C THR A 221 4.96 -51.95 28.99
N ILE A 222 3.81 -52.62 29.11
CA ILE A 222 3.01 -52.74 30.33
C ILE A 222 2.86 -54.22 30.68
N ILE A 223 3.00 -54.57 31.96
CA ILE A 223 2.64 -55.90 32.50
C ILE A 223 1.20 -55.81 32.99
N SER A 224 0.28 -56.55 32.37
CA SER A 224 -1.13 -56.60 32.75
C SER A 224 -1.31 -57.20 34.15
N ASN A 225 -2.09 -56.53 35.02
CA ASN A 225 -2.40 -57.03 36.35
C ASN A 225 -3.32 -58.27 36.33
N GLU A 226 -4.12 -58.43 35.26
CA GLU A 226 -5.06 -59.56 35.09
C GLU A 226 -4.37 -60.82 34.58
N THR A 227 -3.43 -60.69 33.64
CA THR A 227 -2.83 -61.83 32.93
C THR A 227 -1.35 -62.06 33.25
N LEU A 228 -0.71 -61.10 33.94
CA LEU A 228 0.74 -61.02 34.18
C LEU A 228 1.61 -61.05 32.92
N LYS A 229 1.01 -60.90 31.73
CA LYS A 229 1.71 -60.84 30.45
C LYS A 229 2.10 -59.40 30.11
N ALA A 230 3.26 -59.26 29.49
CA ALA A 230 3.70 -58.00 28.91
C ALA A 230 2.99 -57.74 27.58
N TYR A 231 2.57 -56.50 27.35
CA TYR A 231 2.07 -56.02 26.07
C TYR A 231 2.60 -54.60 25.79
N THR A 232 2.75 -54.25 24.51
CA THR A 232 3.33 -52.98 24.07
C THR A 232 2.23 -52.05 23.57
N LEU A 233 2.31 -50.77 23.93
CA LEU A 233 1.52 -49.72 23.29
C LEU A 233 2.35 -49.07 22.18
N PHE A 234 1.74 -48.93 21.01
CA PHE A 234 2.35 -48.37 19.80
C PHE A 234 1.74 -47.00 19.47
N ALA A 235 2.49 -46.16 18.74
CA ALA A 235 2.02 -44.88 18.27
C ALA A 235 0.83 -45.02 17.28
N PRO A 236 -0.36 -44.46 17.57
CA PRO A 236 -1.50 -44.52 16.66
C PRO A 236 -1.38 -43.55 15.45
N ILE A 237 -0.52 -42.53 15.57
CA ILE A 237 -0.26 -41.49 14.57
C ILE A 237 1.23 -41.14 14.55
N ASP A 238 1.71 -40.58 13.44
CA ASP A 238 2.98 -39.85 13.42
C ASP A 238 2.85 -38.55 14.21
N GLY A 239 3.89 -38.11 14.91
CA GLY A 239 3.84 -36.86 15.66
C GLY A 239 5.03 -36.63 16.58
N VAL A 240 4.82 -35.80 17.60
CA VAL A 240 5.78 -35.52 18.68
C VAL A 240 5.11 -35.81 20.02
N VAL A 241 5.85 -36.42 20.94
CA VAL A 241 5.38 -36.64 22.33
C VAL A 241 5.31 -35.28 23.05
N VAL A 242 4.10 -34.79 23.30
CA VAL A 242 3.84 -33.49 23.96
C VAL A 242 3.50 -33.61 25.44
N SER A 243 3.24 -34.82 25.92
CA SER A 243 3.10 -35.13 27.34
C SER A 243 3.62 -36.55 27.58
N ARG A 244 4.30 -36.79 28.70
CA ARG A 244 4.75 -38.10 29.15
C ARG A 244 4.59 -38.16 30.67
N GLN A 245 3.58 -38.86 31.13
CA GLN A 245 3.16 -38.93 32.55
C GLN A 245 3.41 -40.30 33.18
N ALA A 246 4.05 -41.22 32.46
CA ALA A 246 4.37 -42.56 32.92
C ALA A 246 5.88 -42.78 33.07
N ASN A 247 6.28 -43.45 34.15
CA ASN A 247 7.65 -43.94 34.38
C ASN A 247 7.65 -45.46 34.67
N PRO A 248 8.77 -46.17 34.44
CA PRO A 248 8.91 -47.57 34.83
C PRO A 248 8.62 -47.80 36.32
N GLY A 249 7.93 -48.90 36.64
CA GLY A 249 7.47 -49.24 37.99
C GLY A 249 6.12 -48.62 38.39
N GLU A 250 5.62 -47.60 37.70
CA GLU A 250 4.33 -46.98 38.01
C GLU A 250 3.14 -47.87 37.59
N GLN A 251 2.02 -47.73 38.31
CA GLN A 251 0.72 -48.27 37.89
C GLN A 251 0.03 -47.37 36.86
N THR A 252 -0.70 -48.00 35.93
CA THR A 252 -1.36 -47.27 34.82
C THR A 252 -2.71 -46.65 35.19
N HIS A 253 -3.46 -47.21 36.14
CA HIS A 253 -4.69 -46.63 36.73
C HIS A 253 -5.71 -46.02 35.73
N ALA A 254 -5.83 -46.56 34.51
CA ALA A 254 -6.67 -46.03 33.43
C ALA A 254 -6.46 -44.54 33.06
N ARG A 255 -5.34 -43.94 33.46
CA ARG A 255 -5.00 -42.53 33.16
C ARG A 255 -4.32 -42.38 31.80
N VAL A 256 -4.19 -41.13 31.33
CA VAL A 256 -3.31 -40.81 30.20
C VAL A 256 -1.85 -41.03 30.60
N LEU A 257 -1.13 -41.83 29.84
CA LEU A 257 0.27 -42.19 30.06
C LEU A 257 1.21 -41.31 29.23
N LEU A 258 0.82 -41.00 27.99
CA LEU A 258 1.48 -40.00 27.15
C LEU A 258 0.48 -39.38 26.16
N SER A 259 0.88 -38.28 25.53
CA SER A 259 0.13 -37.62 24.45
C SER A 259 1.04 -37.39 23.25
N ILE A 260 0.56 -37.76 22.06
CA ILE A 260 1.20 -37.43 20.77
C ILE A 260 0.40 -36.31 20.12
N SER A 261 1.10 -35.28 19.63
CA SER A 261 0.55 -34.21 18.79
C SER A 261 1.21 -34.25 17.41
N ASN A 262 0.40 -34.20 16.37
CA ASN A 262 0.87 -33.88 15.04
C ASN A 262 0.45 -32.43 14.71
N ASN A 263 1.42 -31.62 14.30
CA ASN A 263 1.19 -30.19 14.04
C ASN A 263 1.11 -29.91 12.53
N THR A 264 0.84 -30.90 11.68
CA THR A 264 0.59 -30.72 10.23
C THR A 264 -0.68 -29.92 9.92
N ALA A 265 -1.63 -29.88 10.86
CA ALA A 265 -2.81 -29.04 10.79
C ALA A 265 -2.93 -28.25 12.10
N LEU A 266 -3.29 -26.97 11.99
CA LEU A 266 -3.64 -26.12 13.13
C LEU A 266 -5.04 -25.57 12.94
N VAL A 267 -5.64 -25.14 14.05
CA VAL A 267 -6.92 -24.42 14.07
C VAL A 267 -6.68 -23.05 14.70
N ALA A 268 -7.03 -21.99 13.97
CA ALA A 268 -7.12 -20.66 14.54
C ALA A 268 -8.51 -20.49 15.19
N GLU A 269 -8.54 -20.31 16.51
CA GLU A 269 -9.74 -19.88 17.24
C GLU A 269 -9.79 -18.36 17.27
N LEU A 270 -10.68 -17.80 16.45
CA LEU A 270 -10.82 -16.37 16.19
C LEU A 270 -12.05 -15.82 16.92
N ALA A 271 -11.90 -14.70 17.63
CA ALA A 271 -12.99 -14.03 18.33
C ALA A 271 -13.72 -13.07 17.39
N VAL A 272 -14.96 -13.40 17.01
CA VAL A 272 -15.83 -12.54 16.18
C VAL A 272 -16.88 -11.86 17.05
N PHE A 273 -16.90 -10.53 17.05
CA PHE A 273 -17.81 -9.72 17.86
C PHE A 273 -19.19 -9.55 17.22
N ALA A 274 -20.14 -9.01 17.99
CA ALA A 274 -21.56 -8.93 17.59
C ALA A 274 -21.79 -8.15 16.28
N ALA A 275 -21.03 -7.08 16.03
CA ALA A 275 -21.17 -6.25 14.83
C ALA A 275 -20.95 -7.07 13.53
N ASP A 276 -19.91 -7.90 13.49
CA ASP A 276 -19.53 -8.63 12.28
C ASP A 276 -20.09 -10.05 12.18
N ARG A 277 -20.65 -10.60 13.27
CA ARG A 277 -21.09 -12.01 13.35
C ARG A 277 -22.01 -12.44 12.20
N HIS A 278 -22.90 -11.57 11.76
CA HIS A 278 -23.86 -11.85 10.68
C HIS A 278 -23.22 -11.95 9.28
N ARG A 279 -21.96 -11.52 9.14
CA ARG A 279 -21.19 -11.49 7.89
C ARG A 279 -20.24 -12.69 7.77
N VAL A 280 -20.08 -13.46 8.85
CA VAL A 280 -19.16 -14.60 8.91
C VAL A 280 -19.91 -15.90 8.65
N SER A 281 -19.37 -16.72 7.75
CA SER A 281 -19.98 -17.96 7.27
C SER A 281 -18.94 -19.07 7.06
N LEU A 282 -19.40 -20.32 7.08
CA LEU A 282 -18.57 -21.49 6.78
C LEU A 282 -17.99 -21.39 5.35
N GLY A 283 -16.75 -21.84 5.18
CA GLY A 283 -16.06 -21.85 3.89
C GLY A 283 -15.36 -20.54 3.50
N GLN A 284 -15.57 -19.44 4.22
CA GLN A 284 -14.86 -18.18 3.96
C GLN A 284 -13.34 -18.31 4.16
N THR A 285 -12.59 -17.62 3.29
CA THR A 285 -11.13 -17.50 3.35
C THR A 285 -10.71 -16.63 4.53
N VAL A 286 -9.64 -17.00 5.20
CA VAL A 286 -9.03 -16.20 6.27
C VAL A 286 -7.53 -16.04 6.02
N ARG A 287 -7.04 -14.80 5.99
CA ARG A 287 -5.60 -14.49 6.00
C ARG A 287 -5.11 -14.39 7.44
N LEU A 288 -4.24 -15.30 7.85
CA LEU A 288 -3.66 -15.34 9.21
C LEU A 288 -2.24 -14.77 9.23
N SER A 289 -2.00 -13.81 10.13
CA SER A 289 -0.70 -13.17 10.33
C SER A 289 -0.21 -13.40 11.77
N ALA A 290 0.91 -14.11 11.90
CA ALA A 290 1.62 -14.32 13.16
C ALA A 290 2.73 -13.26 13.35
N LYS A 291 3.03 -12.89 14.61
CA LYS A 291 4.10 -11.92 14.92
C LYS A 291 5.45 -12.43 14.40
N GLY A 292 6.12 -11.64 13.57
CA GLY A 292 7.41 -11.99 12.95
C GLY A 292 7.29 -12.80 11.65
N SER A 293 6.08 -13.15 11.22
CA SER A 293 5.86 -13.68 9.86
C SER A 293 5.85 -12.56 8.83
N LYS A 294 6.46 -12.80 7.66
CA LYS A 294 6.51 -11.83 6.54
C LYS A 294 5.31 -11.93 5.59
N GLN A 295 4.58 -13.05 5.60
CA GLN A 295 3.46 -13.29 4.68
C GLN A 295 2.30 -13.95 5.44
N PRO A 296 1.05 -13.58 5.13
CA PRO A 296 -0.12 -14.22 5.71
C PRO A 296 -0.27 -15.66 5.20
N VAL A 297 -0.77 -16.54 6.05
CA VAL A 297 -1.14 -17.92 5.69
C VAL A 297 -2.64 -18.00 5.46
N ILE A 298 -3.06 -18.71 4.41
CA ILE A 298 -4.48 -18.95 4.14
C ILE A 298 -5.02 -20.06 5.05
N ALA A 299 -6.14 -19.78 5.69
CA ALA A 299 -6.99 -20.71 6.41
C ALA A 299 -8.43 -20.64 5.87
N VAL A 300 -9.27 -21.62 6.21
CA VAL A 300 -10.69 -21.66 5.80
C VAL A 300 -11.57 -21.89 7.02
N ILE A 301 -12.68 -21.14 7.15
CA ILE A 301 -13.64 -21.34 8.25
C ILE A 301 -14.33 -22.70 8.12
N LYS A 302 -14.25 -23.51 9.18
CA LYS A 302 -14.80 -24.87 9.23
C LYS A 302 -15.83 -25.09 10.33
N GLN A 303 -15.80 -24.26 11.39
CA GLN A 303 -16.79 -24.28 12.46
C GLN A 303 -17.00 -22.86 13.01
N ILE A 304 -18.25 -22.56 13.39
CA ILE A 304 -18.67 -21.36 14.10
C ILE A 304 -19.40 -21.83 15.36
N ASP A 305 -18.96 -21.38 16.54
CA ASP A 305 -19.62 -21.77 17.79
C ASP A 305 -20.95 -21.02 17.99
N HIS A 306 -21.96 -21.70 18.51
CA HIS A 306 -23.28 -21.07 18.79
C HIS A 306 -23.35 -20.41 20.18
N ARG A 307 -22.29 -20.53 20.99
CA ARG A 307 -22.24 -20.01 22.37
C ARG A 307 -21.44 -18.71 22.43
N LEU A 308 -21.97 -17.72 23.13
CA LEU A 308 -21.26 -16.48 23.44
C LEU A 308 -20.21 -16.71 24.53
N GLN A 309 -19.04 -16.11 24.33
CA GLN A 309 -17.99 -15.96 25.34
C GLN A 309 -18.31 -14.74 26.25
N PRO A 310 -17.71 -14.62 27.45
CA PRO A 310 -18.00 -13.52 28.37
C PRO A 310 -17.79 -12.12 27.79
N ASN A 311 -16.83 -11.97 26.87
CA ASN A 311 -16.55 -10.75 26.10
C ASN A 311 -17.51 -10.52 24.91
N GLN A 312 -18.66 -11.21 24.85
CA GLN A 312 -19.67 -11.13 23.80
C GLN A 312 -19.22 -11.58 22.39
N SER A 313 -18.03 -12.19 22.26
CA SER A 313 -17.60 -12.78 20.99
C SER A 313 -18.11 -14.22 20.81
N VAL A 314 -18.19 -14.65 19.57
CA VAL A 314 -18.30 -16.06 19.15
C VAL A 314 -16.91 -16.54 18.75
N ILE A 315 -16.59 -17.82 19.02
CA ILE A 315 -15.37 -18.44 18.49
C ILE A 315 -15.65 -19.02 17.11
N VAL A 316 -14.82 -18.60 16.15
CA VAL A 316 -14.81 -19.09 14.77
C VAL A 316 -13.52 -19.86 14.56
N ARG A 317 -13.63 -21.11 14.10
CA ARG A 317 -12.49 -22.00 13.87
C ARG A 317 -12.15 -22.04 12.38
N ALA A 318 -10.97 -21.52 12.06
CA ALA A 318 -10.39 -21.61 10.72
C ALA A 318 -9.24 -22.62 10.71
N GLU A 319 -9.29 -23.59 9.80
CA GLU A 319 -8.25 -24.62 9.65
C GLU A 319 -7.17 -24.15 8.68
N LEU A 320 -5.91 -24.42 9.02
CA LEU A 320 -4.76 -24.22 8.13
C LEU A 320 -3.84 -25.45 8.08
N SER A 321 -3.32 -25.72 6.89
CA SER A 321 -2.21 -26.65 6.69
C SER A 321 -0.91 -26.00 7.17
N ASN A 322 -0.23 -26.65 8.11
CA ASN A 322 1.05 -26.20 8.66
C ASN A 322 2.19 -27.07 8.10
N ASN A 323 2.52 -26.80 6.84
CA ASN A 323 3.56 -27.50 6.12
C ASN A 323 4.93 -26.89 6.46
N LYS A 324 5.79 -27.65 7.14
CA LYS A 324 7.08 -27.18 7.68
C LYS A 324 7.96 -26.40 6.70
N ALA A 325 7.92 -26.74 5.41
CA ALA A 325 8.73 -26.09 4.37
C ALA A 325 8.38 -24.61 4.13
N GLN A 326 7.16 -24.18 4.47
CA GLN A 326 6.65 -22.83 4.17
C GLN A 326 6.61 -21.90 5.39
N GLN A 327 6.65 -22.42 6.62
CA GLN A 327 6.26 -21.66 7.82
C GLN A 327 7.32 -21.57 8.93
N ALA A 328 8.49 -22.20 8.78
CA ALA A 328 9.71 -21.96 9.62
C ALA A 328 9.51 -21.89 11.16
N GLY A 329 8.49 -22.56 11.72
CA GLY A 329 8.17 -22.48 13.15
C GLY A 329 7.49 -21.18 13.61
N GLN A 330 6.97 -20.36 12.68
CA GLN A 330 6.25 -19.11 12.98
C GLN A 330 4.79 -19.36 13.41
N PHE A 331 4.18 -20.42 12.90
CA PHE A 331 2.82 -20.84 13.25
C PHE A 331 2.88 -22.07 14.16
N VAL A 332 2.68 -21.85 15.46
CA VAL A 332 2.81 -22.84 16.54
C VAL A 332 1.57 -22.80 17.41
N ALA A 333 1.05 -23.98 17.79
CA ALA A 333 -0.04 -24.07 18.75
C ALA A 333 0.33 -23.35 20.06
N GLY A 334 -0.53 -22.45 20.52
CA GLY A 334 -0.30 -21.54 21.63
C GLY A 334 -0.12 -20.08 21.21
N SER A 335 0.29 -19.76 19.98
CA SER A 335 0.56 -18.39 19.57
C SER A 335 -0.71 -17.58 19.29
N PHE A 336 -0.63 -16.27 19.51
CA PHE A 336 -1.66 -15.31 19.09
C PHE A 336 -1.47 -14.93 17.62
N VAL A 337 -2.58 -14.72 16.92
CA VAL A 337 -2.63 -14.33 15.50
C VAL A 337 -3.60 -13.18 15.27
N LYS A 338 -3.26 -12.27 14.35
CA LYS A 338 -4.23 -11.42 13.66
C LYS A 338 -4.81 -12.23 12.50
N ALA A 339 -6.09 -12.05 12.23
CA ALA A 339 -6.77 -12.66 11.10
C ALA A 339 -7.58 -11.62 10.33
N GLU A 340 -7.65 -11.77 9.02
CA GLU A 340 -8.55 -11.03 8.14
C GLU A 340 -9.47 -12.04 7.45
N ILE A 341 -10.74 -12.06 7.83
CA ILE A 341 -11.76 -12.95 7.26
C ILE A 341 -12.37 -12.24 6.05
N GLU A 342 -12.30 -12.84 4.86
CA GLU A 342 -12.99 -12.34 3.67
C GLU A 342 -14.50 -12.53 3.84
N VAL A 343 -15.25 -11.43 3.89
CA VAL A 343 -16.70 -11.44 4.18
C VAL A 343 -17.58 -11.09 2.99
N ALA A 344 -17.04 -10.34 2.02
CA ALA A 344 -17.74 -10.03 0.77
C ALA A 344 -16.75 -9.86 -0.39
N GLU A 345 -17.23 -10.10 -1.60
CA GLU A 345 -16.52 -9.81 -2.84
C GLU A 345 -17.38 -8.91 -3.74
N HIS A 346 -16.76 -7.87 -4.27
CA HIS A 346 -17.39 -6.87 -5.14
C HIS A 346 -16.60 -6.78 -6.45
N PRO A 347 -17.00 -7.49 -7.51
CA PRO A 347 -16.42 -7.29 -8.83
C PRO A 347 -16.81 -5.90 -9.36
N VAL A 348 -15.83 -5.13 -9.80
CA VAL A 348 -16.01 -3.78 -10.37
C VAL A 348 -15.35 -3.70 -11.75
N SER A 349 -15.90 -2.88 -12.64
CA SER A 349 -15.39 -2.70 -14.01
C SER A 349 -14.09 -1.89 -14.10
N LEU A 350 -13.86 -1.01 -13.12
CA LEU A 350 -12.67 -0.16 -13.05
C LEU A 350 -12.26 0.04 -11.58
N ALA A 351 -10.99 -0.21 -11.29
CA ALA A 351 -10.38 0.04 -9.99
C ALA A 351 -8.93 0.52 -10.14
N VAL A 352 -8.46 1.21 -9.09
CA VAL A 352 -7.05 1.57 -8.89
C VAL A 352 -6.57 1.06 -7.53
N LYS A 353 -5.25 0.86 -7.40
CA LYS A 353 -4.61 0.57 -6.13
C LYS A 353 -4.67 1.82 -5.26
N ARG A 354 -5.08 1.64 -4.00
CA ARG A 354 -5.12 2.67 -2.95
C ARG A 354 -3.78 3.38 -2.78
N SER A 355 -2.65 2.68 -2.97
CA SER A 355 -1.30 3.26 -2.90
C SER A 355 -0.97 4.25 -4.02
N GLY A 356 -1.72 4.24 -5.12
CA GLY A 356 -1.61 5.23 -6.19
C GLY A 356 -2.37 6.52 -5.91
N LEU A 357 -3.39 6.48 -5.04
CA LEU A 357 -4.21 7.65 -4.71
C LEU A 357 -3.40 8.71 -3.98
N GLN A 358 -3.60 9.97 -4.36
CA GLN A 358 -3.04 11.14 -3.69
C GLN A 358 -4.13 12.19 -3.47
N ALA A 359 -4.00 12.98 -2.41
CA ALA A 359 -4.77 14.22 -2.27
C ALA A 359 -4.06 15.33 -3.07
N PHE A 360 -4.79 16.03 -3.93
CA PHE A 360 -4.26 17.13 -4.75
C PHE A 360 -5.32 18.24 -4.83
N ARG A 361 -5.00 19.42 -4.27
CA ARG A 361 -6.00 20.45 -3.91
C ARG A 361 -7.13 19.78 -3.09
N ASP A 362 -8.38 20.03 -3.45
CA ASP A 362 -9.57 19.45 -2.80
C ASP A 362 -9.97 18.06 -3.34
N PHE A 363 -9.22 17.50 -4.29
CA PHE A 363 -9.56 16.25 -4.98
C PHE A 363 -8.69 15.07 -4.54
N THR A 364 -9.25 13.86 -4.69
CA THR A 364 -8.45 12.63 -4.71
C THR A 364 -8.14 12.25 -6.15
N VAL A 365 -6.86 11.98 -6.43
CA VAL A 365 -6.33 11.85 -7.79
C VAL A 365 -5.43 10.62 -7.94
N VAL A 366 -5.22 10.22 -9.20
CA VAL A 366 -4.03 9.44 -9.61
C VAL A 366 -3.25 10.22 -10.67
N PHE A 367 -2.00 9.82 -10.91
CA PHE A 367 -1.22 10.34 -12.03
C PHE A 367 -1.18 9.31 -13.16
N VAL A 368 -1.78 9.65 -14.30
CA VAL A 368 -1.72 8.83 -15.52
C VAL A 368 -0.38 9.05 -16.21
N LYS A 369 0.25 7.97 -16.67
CA LYS A 369 1.51 7.99 -17.40
C LYS A 369 1.27 7.74 -18.89
N ILE A 370 1.82 8.61 -19.74
CA ILE A 370 1.85 8.46 -21.20
C ILE A 370 3.27 8.78 -21.67
N GLY A 371 4.02 7.77 -22.10
CA GLY A 371 5.47 7.89 -22.32
C GLY A 371 6.19 8.24 -21.02
N ASN A 372 6.96 9.33 -21.04
CA ASN A 372 7.64 9.90 -19.86
C ASN A 372 6.86 11.04 -19.20
N GLN A 373 5.64 11.34 -19.68
CA GLN A 373 4.80 12.39 -19.11
C GLN A 373 3.78 11.81 -18.12
N TYR A 374 3.58 12.53 -17.02
CA TYR A 374 2.69 12.17 -15.92
C TYR A 374 1.69 13.30 -15.72
N GLU A 375 0.40 12.99 -15.66
CA GLU A 375 -0.65 14.00 -15.54
C GLU A 375 -1.74 13.60 -14.54
N VAL A 376 -2.19 14.58 -13.76
CA VAL A 376 -3.23 14.41 -12.75
C VAL A 376 -4.57 14.00 -13.36
N ARG A 377 -5.27 13.08 -12.70
CA ARG A 377 -6.66 12.69 -12.97
C ARG A 377 -7.44 12.69 -11.68
N MET A 378 -8.37 13.64 -11.54
CA MET A 378 -9.43 13.64 -10.56
C MET A 378 -10.27 12.38 -10.74
N LEU A 379 -10.66 11.74 -9.62
CA LEU A 379 -11.44 10.50 -9.65
C LEU A 379 -12.75 10.65 -8.88
N ASP A 380 -13.84 10.19 -9.48
CA ASP A 380 -15.05 9.86 -8.73
C ASP A 380 -14.86 8.45 -8.15
N LEU A 381 -14.75 8.35 -6.83
CA LEU A 381 -14.44 7.09 -6.14
C LEU A 381 -15.71 6.39 -5.64
N GLY A 382 -15.73 5.06 -5.75
CA GLY A 382 -16.80 4.18 -5.28
C GLY A 382 -16.43 3.45 -3.99
N ARG A 383 -16.68 2.14 -3.95
CA ARG A 383 -16.29 1.28 -2.82
C ARG A 383 -14.77 1.20 -2.68
N GLU A 384 -14.34 0.97 -1.45
CA GLU A 384 -12.95 0.71 -1.09
C GLU A 384 -12.89 -0.63 -0.35
N ALA A 385 -12.03 -1.57 -0.79
CA ALA A 385 -11.80 -2.81 -0.05
C ALA A 385 -10.42 -3.42 -0.37
N GLY A 386 -9.68 -3.80 0.67
CA GLY A 386 -8.31 -4.29 0.52
C GLY A 386 -7.39 -3.23 -0.11
N GLU A 387 -6.56 -3.65 -1.05
CA GLU A 387 -5.66 -2.75 -1.80
C GLU A 387 -6.38 -1.92 -2.88
N TRP A 388 -7.65 -2.20 -3.18
CA TRP A 388 -8.36 -1.64 -4.34
C TRP A 388 -9.43 -0.60 -3.95
N VAL A 389 -9.61 0.39 -4.82
CA VAL A 389 -10.69 1.38 -4.79
C VAL A 389 -11.38 1.39 -6.15
N GLU A 390 -12.70 1.27 -6.15
CA GLU A 390 -13.58 1.37 -7.31
C GLU A 390 -13.54 2.80 -7.88
N VAL A 391 -13.46 2.93 -9.20
CA VAL A 391 -13.48 4.23 -9.89
C VAL A 391 -14.73 4.32 -10.75
N LEU A 392 -15.57 5.29 -10.43
CA LEU A 392 -16.85 5.57 -11.09
C LEU A 392 -16.68 6.56 -12.27
N GLY A 393 -15.66 7.41 -12.22
CA GLY A 393 -15.43 8.50 -13.18
C GLY A 393 -14.01 9.06 -13.12
N GLY A 394 -13.65 9.89 -14.11
CA GLY A 394 -12.35 10.58 -14.19
C GLY A 394 -11.18 9.78 -14.79
N LEU A 395 -11.30 8.46 -14.91
CA LEU A 395 -10.26 7.59 -15.49
C LEU A 395 -10.81 6.67 -16.58
N LYS A 396 -10.03 6.44 -17.64
CA LYS A 396 -10.35 5.47 -18.69
C LYS A 396 -9.81 4.08 -18.32
N SER A 397 -10.58 3.03 -18.60
CA SER A 397 -10.09 1.65 -18.51
C SER A 397 -8.91 1.44 -19.47
N GLY A 398 -7.89 0.71 -19.01
CA GLY A 398 -6.62 0.51 -19.72
C GLY A 398 -5.59 1.62 -19.51
N ALA A 399 -5.88 2.69 -18.77
CA ALA A 399 -4.92 3.74 -18.47
C ALA A 399 -3.78 3.23 -17.57
N GLU A 400 -2.53 3.48 -17.94
CA GLU A 400 -1.38 3.33 -17.05
C GLU A 400 -1.38 4.49 -16.04
N TYR A 401 -1.28 4.16 -14.75
CA TYR A 401 -1.19 5.16 -13.67
C TYR A 401 -0.11 4.77 -12.66
N VAL A 402 0.41 5.75 -11.93
CA VAL A 402 1.40 5.54 -10.88
C VAL A 402 0.72 4.95 -9.65
N SER A 403 1.12 3.72 -9.30
CA SER A 403 0.56 2.96 -8.19
C SER A 403 1.48 2.89 -6.97
N GLU A 404 2.76 3.24 -7.12
CA GLU A 404 3.79 3.19 -6.08
C GLU A 404 4.64 4.48 -6.17
N ASN A 405 5.01 5.05 -5.03
CA ASN A 405 5.75 6.32 -4.92
C ASN A 405 5.12 7.52 -5.67
N SER A 406 3.79 7.56 -5.80
CA SER A 406 3.03 8.63 -6.48
C SER A 406 3.20 10.02 -5.84
N TYR A 407 3.65 10.10 -4.58
CA TYR A 407 3.97 11.37 -3.91
C TYR A 407 5.12 12.13 -4.60
N ILE A 408 6.01 11.44 -5.32
CA ILE A 408 7.12 12.06 -6.07
C ILE A 408 6.57 12.88 -7.23
N ILE A 409 5.63 12.31 -7.99
CA ILE A 409 4.94 13.00 -9.09
C ILE A 409 4.20 14.23 -8.57
N LYS A 410 3.48 14.07 -7.45
CA LYS A 410 2.78 15.18 -6.78
C LYS A 410 3.73 16.33 -6.46
N ALA A 411 4.84 16.05 -5.78
CA ALA A 411 5.79 17.08 -5.34
C ALA A 411 6.43 17.84 -6.51
N ASP A 412 6.71 17.15 -7.62
CA ASP A 412 7.31 17.77 -8.81
C ASP A 412 6.30 18.63 -9.59
N ILE A 413 5.04 18.19 -9.68
CA ILE A 413 3.93 18.99 -10.21
C ILE A 413 3.67 20.24 -9.35
N GLU A 414 3.59 20.10 -8.02
CA GLU A 414 3.35 21.24 -7.11
C GLU A 414 4.50 22.26 -7.16
N LYS A 415 5.75 21.78 -7.27
CA LYS A 415 6.93 22.64 -7.50
C LYS A 415 6.84 23.42 -8.81
N SER A 416 6.40 22.76 -9.89
CA SER A 416 6.26 23.37 -11.22
C SER A 416 5.04 24.29 -11.34
N GLY A 417 4.01 24.09 -10.52
CA GLY A 417 2.88 25.00 -10.38
C GLY A 417 3.25 26.28 -9.64
N ALA A 418 3.94 26.16 -8.49
CA ALA A 418 4.28 27.29 -7.63
C ALA A 418 5.16 28.36 -8.31
N SER A 419 5.91 28.03 -9.36
CA SER A 419 6.69 29.00 -10.14
C SER A 419 5.86 29.93 -11.04
N HIS A 420 4.55 29.71 -11.16
CA HIS A 420 3.64 30.47 -12.04
C HIS A 420 2.59 31.32 -11.29
N ASP A 421 2.60 31.33 -9.95
CA ASP A 421 1.61 31.99 -9.08
C ASP A 421 2.17 33.24 -8.35
N HIS A 422 3.24 33.87 -8.87
CA HIS A 422 4.03 34.89 -8.17
C HIS A 422 3.89 36.33 -8.70
#